data_AF-A0A1Y1W4S9-F1
#
_entry.id   AF-A0A1Y1W4S9-F1
#
_cell.length_a   1.000
_cell.length_b   1.000
_cell.length_c   1.000
_cell.angle_alpha   90.00
_cell.angle_beta   90.00
_cell.angle_gamma   90.00
#
_symmetry.space_group_name_H-M   'P 1'
#
loop_
_entity.id
_entity.type
_entity.pdbx_description
1 polymer ?
#
loop_
_entity_poly.entity_id
_entity_poly.type
_entity_poly.pdbx_seq_one_letter_code
_entity_poly.pdbx_strand_id
1 'polypeptide(L)' 'DHTPSTTNGSTAPPRYLRACDNCRRRKVKCDGTKPSCAHCQRVGASCHYSIKPKSR' A
#
# COMPACT_ATOMS: atom_id res chain seq x y z
N ASP A 1 8.91 25.40 14.05
CA ASP A 1 8.84 24.04 14.59
C ASP A 1 7.93 23.22 13.71
N HIS A 2 8.46 22.22 12.99
CA HIS A 2 7.67 21.38 12.08
C HIS A 2 7.32 20.07 12.79
N THR A 3 6.18 20.05 13.48
CA THR A 3 5.60 18.84 14.05
C THR A 3 4.22 18.61 13.43
N PRO A 4 4.10 17.81 12.35
CA PRO A 4 2.79 17.32 11.95
C PRO A 4 2.37 16.21 12.93
N SER A 5 1.58 16.62 13.92
CA SER A 5 0.73 15.77 14.75
C SER A 5 -0.16 14.87 13.88
N THR A 6 -0.38 13.62 14.30
CA THR A 6 -1.72 13.01 14.52
C THR A 6 -1.58 11.49 14.57
N THR A 7 -1.36 10.99 15.78
CA THR A 7 -1.51 9.58 16.15
C THR A 7 -3.00 9.30 16.34
N ASN A 8 -3.70 8.86 15.30
CA ASN A 8 -5.09 8.36 15.43
C ASN A 8 -5.12 6.86 15.11
N GLY A 9 -4.99 6.06 16.16
CA GLY A 9 -5.14 4.61 16.14
C GLY A 9 -6.60 4.21 15.98
N SER A 10 -7.05 4.08 14.74
CA SER A 10 -8.27 3.33 14.40
C SER A 10 -7.88 1.88 14.14
N THR A 11 -8.10 1.01 15.13
CA THR A 11 -7.81 -0.43 15.13
C THR A 11 -8.78 -1.21 14.25
N ALA A 12 -8.87 -0.85 12.97
CA ALA A 12 -9.29 -1.79 11.94
C ALA A 12 -8.00 -2.29 11.28
N PRO A 13 -7.73 -3.61 11.18
CA PRO A 13 -6.65 -4.08 10.31
C PRO A 13 -6.93 -3.42 8.96
N PRO A 14 -5.98 -2.64 8.39
CA PRO A 14 -6.25 -1.92 7.17
C PRO A 14 -6.70 -2.98 6.19
N ARG A 15 -7.99 -2.98 5.84
CA ARG A 15 -8.53 -3.96 4.90
C ARG A 15 -7.68 -3.70 3.67
N TYR A 16 -6.73 -4.59 3.40
CA TYR A 16 -5.73 -4.42 2.35
C TYR A 16 -6.47 -4.65 1.02
N LEU A 17 -7.41 -3.77 0.71
CA LEU A 17 -8.33 -3.84 -0.43
C LEU A 17 -7.63 -3.45 -1.74
N ARG A 18 -6.34 -3.16 -1.68
CA ARG A 18 -5.64 -2.53 -2.78
C ARG A 18 -4.29 -3.18 -3.01
N ALA A 19 -4.23 -3.98 -4.05
CA ALA A 19 -2.96 -4.40 -4.61
C ALA A 19 -2.11 -3.19 -4.97
N CYS A 20 -0.81 -3.29 -4.70
CA CYS A 20 0.17 -2.31 -5.16
C CYS A 20 0.15 -2.21 -6.70
N ASP A 21 0.70 -1.13 -7.24
CA ASP A 21 0.67 -0.86 -8.68
C ASP A 21 1.37 -1.95 -9.49
N ASN A 22 2.44 -2.53 -8.95
CA ASN A 22 3.13 -3.64 -9.60
C ASN A 22 2.26 -4.89 -9.67
N CYS A 23 1.69 -5.32 -8.54
CA CYS A 23 0.80 -6.47 -8.51
C CYS A 23 -0.47 -6.26 -9.33
N ARG A 24 -1.00 -5.02 -9.39
CA ARG A 24 -2.10 -4.65 -10.29
C ARG A 24 -1.73 -4.81 -11.75
N ARG A 25 -0.61 -4.24 -12.19
CA ARG A 25 -0.12 -4.34 -13.57
C ARG A 25 0.13 -5.80 -13.96
N ARG A 26 0.69 -6.59 -13.05
CA ARG A 26 0.97 -8.02 -13.23
C ARG A 26 -0.24 -8.92 -13.03
N LYS A 27 -1.38 -8.38 -12.59
CA LYS A 27 -2.59 -9.12 -12.23
C LYS A 27 -2.33 -10.31 -11.27
N VAL A 28 -1.41 -10.13 -10.33
CA VAL A 28 -1.07 -11.14 -9.30
C VAL A 28 -1.68 -10.77 -7.95
N LYS A 29 -1.80 -11.77 -7.08
CA LYS A 29 -2.21 -11.56 -5.69
C LYS A 29 -1.19 -10.66 -4.99
N CYS A 30 -1.70 -9.62 -4.32
CA CYS A 30 -0.90 -8.71 -3.53
C CYS A 30 -1.28 -8.87 -2.07
N ASP A 31 -0.29 -9.14 -1.22
CA ASP A 31 -0.51 -9.37 0.21
C ASP A 31 -0.66 -8.05 1.00
N GLY A 32 -0.45 -6.90 0.34
CA GLY A 32 -0.68 -5.59 0.94
C GLY A 32 0.28 -5.22 2.08
N THR A 33 1.32 -6.01 2.33
CA THR A 33 2.31 -5.74 3.38
C THR A 33 3.08 -4.43 3.08
N LYS A 34 3.38 -3.68 4.13
CA LYS A 34 4.20 -2.46 4.09
C LYS A 34 5.54 -2.74 4.80
N PRO A 35 6.68 -2.23 4.30
CA PRO A 35 6.83 -1.23 3.23
C PRO A 35 6.66 -1.78 1.79
N SER A 36 6.85 -3.09 1.60
CA SER A 36 6.76 -3.76 0.29
C SER A 36 5.90 -5.02 0.40
N CYS A 37 5.12 -5.36 -0.64
CA CYS A 37 4.38 -6.62 -0.68
C CYS A 37 5.35 -7.81 -0.85
N ALA A 38 4.98 -9.00 -0.36
CA ALA A 38 5.85 -10.18 -0.43
C ALA A 38 6.26 -10.54 -1.87
N HIS A 39 5.36 -10.36 -2.86
CA HIS A 39 5.69 -10.55 -4.26
C HIS A 39 6.79 -9.58 -4.72
N CYS A 40 6.59 -8.27 -4.53
CA CYS A 40 7.56 -7.25 -4.93
C CYS A 40 8.90 -7.42 -4.22
N GLN A 41 8.90 -7.78 -2.94
CA GLN A 41 10.11 -8.06 -2.18
C GLN A 41 10.88 -9.26 -2.76
N ARG A 42 10.17 -10.33 -3.15
CA ARG A 42 10.78 -11.52 -3.74
C ARG A 42 11.35 -11.28 -5.14
N VAL A 43 10.65 -10.49 -5.96
CA VAL A 43 11.08 -10.17 -7.33
C VAL A 43 12.03 -8.96 -7.40
N GLY A 44 12.32 -8.30 -6.28
CA GLY A 44 13.12 -7.08 -6.24
C GLY A 44 12.49 -5.90 -6.98
N ALA A 45 11.15 -5.84 -7.05
CA ALA A 45 10.44 -4.79 -7.78
C ALA A 45 9.97 -3.65 -6.86
N SER A 46 9.82 -2.46 -7.44
CA SER A 46 9.27 -1.30 -6.73
C SER A 46 7.81 -1.52 -6.35
N CYS A 47 7.53 -1.51 -5.04
CA CYS A 47 6.17 -1.61 -4.51
C CYS A 47 5.63 -0.21 -4.20
N HIS A 48 4.76 0.29 -5.08
CA HIS A 48 4.08 1.57 -4.89
C HIS A 48 2.58 1.34 -4.72
N TYR A 49 1.95 2.06 -3.80
CA TYR A 49 0.51 2.00 -3.58
C TYR A 49 -0.10 3.35 -3.97
N SER A 50 -0.39 3.57 -5.25
CA SER A 50 -0.91 4.86 -5.73
C SER A 50 -2.34 5.12 -5.23
N ILE A 51 -2.50 5.83 -4.12
CA ILE A 51 -3.82 6.25 -3.59
C ILE A 51 -4.35 7.35 -4.51
N LYS A 52 -4.92 6.98 -5.67
CA LYS A 52 -5.59 7.98 -6.51
C LYS A 52 -6.81 8.47 -5.74
N PRO A 53 -6.87 9.74 -5.29
CA PRO A 53 -8.13 10.28 -4.80
C PRO A 53 -9.11 10.21 -5.98
N LYS A 54 -10.26 9.57 -5.74
CA LYS A 54 -11.36 9.57 -6.69
C LYS A 54 -11.86 11.01 -6.72
N SER A 55 -11.33 11.86 -7.61
CA SER A 55 -11.93 13.17 -7.84
C SER A 55 -13.33 12.93 -8.39
N ARG A 56 -14.28 13.55 -7.71
CA ARG A 56 -15.72 13.53 -7.95
C ARG A 56 -16.06 14.15 -9.29
#